data_AF-A0A8K0MUC8-F1
#
_entry.id   AF-A0A8K0MUC8-F1
#
_cell.length_a   1.000
_cell.length_b   1.000
_cell.length_c   1.000
_cell.angle_alpha   90.00
_cell.angle_beta   90.00
_cell.angle_gamma   90.00
#
_symmetry.space_group_name_H-M   'P 1'
#
loop_
_entity.id
_entity.type
_entity.pdbx_description
1 polymer ?
#
loop_
_entity_poly.entity_id
_entity_poly.type
_entity_poly.pdbx_seq_one_letter_code
_entity_poly.pdbx_strand_id
1 'polypeptide(L)'
;MEMYLENMKNLRSQMHVIEEDAAIRSIDEQKQKTLVETLEKELQQVRSETKQFIEEVEEMAKTRAHINSEIAEKQTKLSSMQKESFTLSQTLELLQQEMVILSAKIKEKRSYYSKITEELNIKLKEQQDWLNSHKQKMMEDARLVEEYPIKPMDNHIDGNASIILAKIASLENMGHEMGGRYEDLMTQLESAKNKLEEVEAKRSDINIASSKSKELVEQLKHQIESVPSPLKEKDDNALEEEYKDLMADKAREMEYLHSLEDQINQLEGISQVVTCQCGEEYRVELMDKS
;
A
#
# COMPACT_ATOMS: atom_id res chain seq x y z
N MET A 1 26.81 -27.23 -110.58
CA MET A 1 26.05 -28.15 -109.71
C MET A 1 26.65 -28.22 -108.30
N GLU A 2 27.98 -28.25 -108.15
CA GLU A 2 28.65 -28.21 -106.83
C GLU A 2 28.34 -26.98 -105.97
N MET A 3 28.40 -25.77 -106.55
CA MET A 3 28.11 -24.53 -105.81
C MET A 3 26.68 -24.50 -105.22
N TYR A 4 25.71 -25.13 -105.89
CA TYR A 4 24.36 -25.28 -105.37
C TYR A 4 24.30 -26.25 -104.19
N LEU A 5 24.99 -27.39 -104.29
CA LEU A 5 25.07 -28.37 -103.20
C LEU A 5 25.78 -27.80 -101.97
N GLU A 6 26.82 -27.00 -102.16
CA GLU A 6 27.54 -26.33 -101.07
C GLU A 6 26.65 -25.30 -100.37
N ASN A 7 25.90 -24.50 -101.12
CA ASN A 7 24.90 -23.58 -100.55
C ASN A 7 23.82 -24.32 -99.75
N MET A 8 23.34 -25.47 -100.23
CA MET A 8 22.33 -26.27 -99.51
C MET A 8 22.88 -26.87 -98.21
N LYS A 9 24.14 -27.32 -98.19
CA LYS A 9 24.81 -27.78 -96.95
C LYS A 9 24.95 -26.63 -95.94
N ASN A 10 25.39 -25.46 -96.41
CA ASN A 10 25.55 -24.28 -95.56
C ASN A 10 24.21 -23.84 -94.97
N LEU A 11 23.15 -23.79 -95.79
CA LEU A 11 21.80 -23.45 -95.31
C LEU A 11 21.31 -24.44 -94.25
N ARG A 12 21.51 -25.75 -94.45
CA ARG A 12 21.14 -26.77 -93.47
C ARG A 12 21.91 -26.62 -92.15
N SER A 13 23.20 -26.32 -92.23
CA SER A 13 24.03 -26.07 -91.05
C SER A 13 23.56 -24.84 -90.28
N GLN A 14 23.23 -23.74 -90.98
CA GLN A 14 22.70 -22.53 -90.34
C GLN A 14 21.33 -22.79 -89.70
N MET A 15 20.46 -23.54 -90.38
CA MET A 15 19.15 -23.90 -89.86
C MET A 15 19.27 -24.72 -88.58
N HIS A 16 20.19 -25.69 -88.52
CA HIS A 16 20.48 -26.46 -87.32
C HIS A 16 20.97 -25.58 -86.16
N VAL A 17 21.89 -24.63 -86.40
CA VAL A 17 22.37 -23.70 -85.36
C VAL A 17 21.21 -22.85 -84.82
N ILE A 18 20.33 -22.35 -85.70
CA ILE A 18 19.17 -21.56 -85.29
C ILE A 18 18.17 -22.41 -84.47
N GLU A 19 17.94 -23.66 -84.86
CA GLU A 19 17.08 -24.61 -84.13
C GLU A 19 17.64 -24.91 -82.73
N GLU A 20 18.95 -25.14 -82.62
CA GLU A 20 19.64 -25.36 -81.35
C GLU A 20 19.58 -24.13 -80.45
N ASP A 21 19.87 -22.94 -80.98
CA ASP A 21 19.74 -21.67 -80.25
C ASP A 21 18.29 -21.38 -79.83
N ALA A 22 17.30 -21.76 -80.63
CA ALA A 22 15.89 -21.64 -80.28
C ALA A 22 15.51 -22.59 -79.13
N ALA A 23 16.01 -23.82 -79.15
CA ALA A 23 15.79 -24.80 -78.08
C ALA A 23 16.43 -24.34 -76.75
N ILE A 24 17.67 -23.83 -76.79
CA ILE A 24 18.36 -23.30 -75.60
C ILE A 24 17.59 -22.11 -75.02
N ARG A 25 17.18 -21.15 -75.86
CA ARG A 25 16.38 -20.00 -75.42
C ARG A 25 15.04 -20.42 -74.82
N SER A 26 14.34 -21.38 -75.42
CA SER A 26 13.07 -21.88 -74.88
C SER A 26 13.23 -22.52 -73.50
N ILE A 27 14.31 -23.27 -73.27
CA ILE A 27 14.62 -23.85 -71.95
C ILE A 27 14.87 -22.73 -70.93
N ASP A 28 15.66 -21.72 -71.27
CA ASP A 28 15.99 -20.64 -70.35
C ASP A 28 14.79 -19.72 -70.06
N GLU A 29 13.93 -19.46 -71.05
CA GLU A 29 12.65 -18.77 -70.85
C GLU A 29 11.76 -19.52 -69.87
N GLN A 30 11.67 -20.85 -70.00
CA GLN A 30 10.85 -21.66 -69.11
C GLN A 30 11.42 -21.68 -67.68
N LYS A 31 12.75 -21.73 -67.51
CA LYS A 31 13.38 -21.58 -66.19
C LYS A 31 13.07 -20.23 -65.56
N GLN A 32 13.20 -19.14 -66.34
CA GLN A 32 12.89 -17.79 -65.86
C GLN A 32 11.42 -17.68 -65.46
N LYS A 33 10.50 -18.24 -66.25
CA LYS A 33 9.08 -18.25 -65.93
C LYS A 33 8.79 -18.95 -64.60
N THR A 34 9.34 -20.14 -64.38
CA THR A 34 9.16 -20.85 -63.10
C THR A 34 9.76 -20.10 -61.91
N LEU A 35 10.90 -19.43 -62.11
CA LEU A 35 11.51 -18.59 -61.08
C LEU A 35 10.60 -17.40 -60.71
N VAL A 36 10.07 -16.69 -61.71
CA VAL A 36 9.14 -15.57 -61.50
C VAL A 36 7.88 -16.04 -60.76
N GLU A 37 7.27 -17.14 -61.20
CA GLU A 37 6.08 -17.70 -60.53
C GLU A 37 6.36 -18.11 -59.07
N THR A 38 7.57 -18.55 -58.76
CA THR A 38 7.97 -18.90 -57.39
C THR A 38 8.14 -17.65 -56.53
N LEU A 39 8.86 -16.64 -57.04
CA LEU A 39 9.07 -15.37 -56.35
C LEU A 39 7.75 -14.61 -56.14
N GLU A 40 6.81 -14.68 -57.08
CA GLU A 40 5.48 -14.08 -56.92
C GLU A 40 4.70 -14.69 -55.75
N LYS A 41 4.79 -16.02 -55.57
CA LYS A 41 4.16 -16.72 -54.43
C LYS A 41 4.82 -16.34 -53.11
N GLU A 42 6.15 -16.29 -53.08
CA GLU A 42 6.90 -15.85 -51.89
C GLU A 42 6.56 -14.40 -51.53
N LEU A 43 6.45 -13.50 -52.50
CA LEU A 43 6.03 -12.13 -52.28
C LEU A 43 4.60 -12.03 -51.74
N GLN A 44 3.68 -12.86 -52.21
CA GLN A 44 2.32 -12.92 -51.67
C GLN A 44 2.33 -13.42 -50.22
N GLN A 45 3.12 -14.45 -49.92
CA GLN A 45 3.28 -14.97 -48.56
C GLN A 45 3.81 -13.90 -47.61
N VAL A 46 4.91 -13.22 -47.98
CA VAL A 46 5.50 -12.13 -47.20
C VAL A 46 4.50 -11.00 -46.99
N ARG A 47 3.69 -10.65 -48.00
CA ARG A 47 2.62 -9.64 -47.85
C ARG A 47 1.56 -10.07 -46.84
N SER A 48 1.14 -11.33 -46.86
CA SER A 48 0.16 -11.82 -45.88
C SER A 48 0.72 -11.83 -44.46
N GLU A 49 1.96 -12.27 -44.27
CA GLU A 49 2.64 -12.26 -42.97
C GLU A 49 2.85 -10.83 -42.46
N THR A 50 3.29 -9.92 -43.33
CA THR A 50 3.43 -8.49 -42.98
C THR A 50 2.10 -7.90 -42.50
N LYS A 51 0.98 -8.24 -43.16
CA LYS A 51 -0.33 -7.76 -42.75
C LYS A 51 -0.73 -8.30 -41.37
N GLN A 52 -0.54 -9.61 -41.16
CA GLN A 52 -0.81 -10.23 -39.86
C GLN A 52 0.05 -9.60 -38.75
N PHE A 53 1.34 -9.38 -39.02
CA PHE A 53 2.24 -8.76 -38.07
C PHE A 53 1.80 -7.34 -37.69
N ILE A 54 1.32 -6.53 -38.65
CA ILE A 54 0.77 -5.19 -38.37
C ILE A 54 -0.44 -5.29 -37.42
N GLU A 55 -1.37 -6.22 -37.68
CA GLU A 55 -2.54 -6.44 -36.81
C GLU A 55 -2.12 -6.86 -35.39
N GLU A 56 -1.12 -7.73 -35.25
CA GLU A 56 -0.56 -8.14 -33.95
C GLU A 56 0.10 -6.97 -33.21
N VAL A 57 0.84 -6.10 -33.91
CA VAL A 57 1.46 -4.90 -33.33
C VAL A 57 0.39 -3.92 -32.85
N GLU A 58 -0.72 -3.74 -33.58
CA GLU A 58 -1.82 -2.88 -33.17
C GLU A 58 -2.52 -3.41 -31.90
N GLU A 59 -2.78 -4.71 -31.81
CA GLU A 59 -3.35 -5.32 -30.61
C GLU A 59 -2.38 -5.23 -29.42
N MET A 60 -1.09 -5.43 -29.65
CA MET A 60 -0.06 -5.23 -28.63
C MET A 60 -0.01 -3.78 -28.14
N ALA A 61 -0.16 -2.80 -29.05
CA ALA A 61 -0.22 -1.40 -28.67
C ALA A 61 -1.45 -1.08 -27.79
N LYS A 62 -2.62 -1.66 -28.10
CA LYS A 62 -3.84 -1.51 -27.29
C LYS A 62 -3.67 -2.11 -25.89
N THR A 63 -3.15 -3.33 -25.80
CA THR A 63 -2.91 -3.99 -24.50
C THR A 63 -1.89 -3.22 -23.67
N ARG A 64 -0.80 -2.73 -24.29
CA ARG A 64 0.18 -1.85 -23.62
C ARG A 64 -0.46 -0.57 -23.08
N ALA A 65 -1.32 0.08 -23.87
CA ALA A 65 -2.02 1.29 -23.44
C ALA A 65 -2.93 1.02 -22.22
N HIS A 66 -3.64 -0.12 -22.23
CA HIS A 66 -4.48 -0.52 -21.11
C HIS A 66 -3.67 -0.79 -19.84
N ILE A 67 -2.58 -1.55 -19.93
CA ILE A 67 -1.66 -1.83 -18.81
C ILE A 67 -1.10 -0.53 -18.23
N ASN A 68 -0.68 0.41 -19.08
CA ASN A 68 -0.17 1.70 -18.63
C ASN A 68 -1.22 2.51 -17.87
N SER A 69 -2.48 2.46 -18.30
CA SER A 69 -3.60 3.09 -17.57
C SER A 69 -3.79 2.49 -16.19
N GLU A 70 -3.78 1.15 -16.07
CA GLU A 70 -3.91 0.47 -14.78
C GLU A 70 -2.73 0.78 -13.83
N ILE A 71 -1.51 0.84 -14.36
CA ILE A 71 -0.32 1.20 -13.59
C ILE A 71 -0.46 2.61 -13.03
N ALA A 72 -0.88 3.57 -13.85
CA ALA A 72 -1.08 4.95 -13.40
C ALA A 72 -2.13 5.03 -12.29
N GLU A 73 -3.26 4.32 -12.43
CA GLU A 73 -4.29 4.24 -11.39
C GLU A 73 -3.71 3.68 -10.08
N LYS A 74 -2.99 2.55 -10.15
CA LYS A 74 -2.36 1.94 -8.96
C LYS A 74 -1.34 2.87 -8.30
N GLN A 75 -0.54 3.61 -9.07
CA GLN A 75 0.42 4.59 -8.55
C GLN A 75 -0.26 5.75 -7.83
N THR A 76 -1.39 6.26 -8.35
CA THR A 76 -2.15 7.31 -7.66
C THR A 76 -2.72 6.83 -6.34
N LYS A 77 -3.28 5.60 -6.32
CA LYS A 77 -3.80 4.98 -5.10
C LYS A 77 -2.70 4.75 -4.07
N LEU A 78 -1.53 4.24 -4.49
CA LEU A 78 -0.36 4.07 -3.61
C LEU A 78 0.08 5.42 -3.01
N SER A 79 0.14 6.47 -3.82
CA SER A 79 0.49 7.82 -3.34
C SER A 79 -0.52 8.34 -2.30
N SER A 80 -1.81 8.04 -2.46
CA SER A 80 -2.84 8.39 -1.46
C SER A 80 -2.61 7.63 -0.15
N MET A 81 -2.44 6.31 -0.23
CA MET A 81 -2.23 5.46 0.94
C MET A 81 -0.94 5.82 1.69
N GLN A 82 0.12 6.19 0.98
CA GLN A 82 1.36 6.66 1.61
C GLN A 82 1.15 7.96 2.40
N LYS A 83 0.35 8.91 1.88
CA LYS A 83 -0.01 10.13 2.62
C LYS A 83 -0.82 9.80 3.87
N GLU A 84 -1.82 8.92 3.76
CA GLU A 84 -2.62 8.46 4.90
C GLU A 84 -1.74 7.77 5.96
N SER A 85 -0.81 6.90 5.54
CA SER A 85 0.13 6.24 6.45
C SER A 85 1.02 7.23 7.18
N PHE A 86 1.49 8.28 6.50
CA PHE A 86 2.29 9.34 7.12
C PHE A 86 1.48 10.12 8.15
N THR A 87 0.26 10.54 7.80
CA THR A 87 -0.65 11.23 8.73
C THR A 87 -0.98 10.37 9.95
N LEU A 88 -1.23 9.07 9.75
CA LEU A 88 -1.50 8.14 10.84
C LEU A 88 -0.30 7.98 11.77
N SER A 89 0.90 7.86 11.22
CA SER A 89 2.15 7.77 11.99
C SER A 89 2.36 9.02 12.84
N GLN A 90 2.16 10.20 12.26
CA GLN A 90 2.25 11.47 12.98
C GLN A 90 1.21 11.57 14.11
N THR A 91 -0.02 11.12 13.86
CA THR A 91 -1.10 11.11 14.87
C THR A 91 -0.75 10.18 16.03
N LEU A 92 -0.17 9.02 15.72
CA LEU A 92 0.25 8.04 16.72
C LEU A 92 1.37 8.59 17.60
N GLU A 93 2.34 9.29 17.00
CA GLU A 93 3.43 9.94 17.75
C GLU A 93 2.89 10.99 18.72
N LEU A 94 1.94 11.83 18.30
CA LEU A 94 1.29 12.82 19.17
C LEU A 94 0.55 12.15 20.34
N LEU A 95 -0.22 11.09 20.07
CA LEU A 95 -0.92 10.35 21.13
C LEU A 95 0.04 9.71 22.14
N GLN A 96 1.18 9.19 21.67
CA GLN A 96 2.21 8.65 22.55
C GLN A 96 2.80 9.74 23.45
N GLN A 97 3.07 10.93 22.91
CA GLN A 97 3.54 12.08 23.69
C GLN A 97 2.51 12.50 24.75
N GLU A 98 1.23 12.62 24.39
CA GLU A 98 0.15 12.94 25.32
C GLU A 98 0.03 11.91 26.45
N MET A 99 0.13 10.62 26.12
CA MET A 99 0.10 9.54 27.11
C MET A 99 1.25 9.66 28.12
N VAL A 100 2.46 9.96 27.65
CA VAL A 100 3.63 10.18 28.53
C VAL A 100 3.38 11.37 29.47
N ILE A 101 2.87 12.49 28.95
CA ILE A 101 2.56 13.68 29.74
C ILE A 101 1.49 13.39 30.80
N LEU A 102 0.40 12.72 30.42
CA LEU A 102 -0.67 12.34 31.34
C LEU A 102 -0.20 11.37 32.41
N SER A 103 0.63 10.39 32.04
CA SER A 103 1.24 9.44 32.99
C SER A 103 2.08 10.15 34.04
N ALA A 104 2.90 11.12 33.62
CA ALA A 104 3.68 11.95 34.54
C ALA A 104 2.78 12.75 35.51
N LYS A 105 1.74 13.41 34.99
CA LYS A 105 0.76 14.16 35.82
C LYS A 105 0.03 13.27 36.83
N ILE A 106 -0.36 12.06 36.43
CA ILE A 106 -0.99 11.10 37.34
C ILE A 106 -0.02 10.69 38.45
N LYS A 107 1.25 10.41 38.11
CA LYS A 107 2.28 10.05 39.09
C LYS A 107 2.54 11.18 40.09
N GLU A 108 2.57 12.43 39.62
CA GLU A 108 2.70 13.61 40.47
C GLU A 108 1.51 13.73 41.44
N LYS A 109 0.27 13.63 40.94
CA LYS A 109 -0.93 13.66 41.81
C LYS A 109 -0.92 12.53 42.85
N ARG A 110 -0.53 11.32 42.46
CA ARG A 110 -0.41 10.19 43.40
C ARG A 110 0.61 10.46 44.50
N SER A 111 1.76 11.04 44.14
CA SER A 111 2.79 11.45 45.11
C SER A 111 2.26 12.52 46.08
N TYR A 112 1.55 13.53 45.55
CA TYR A 112 0.93 14.57 46.37
C TYR A 112 -0.07 14.00 47.39
N TYR A 113 -1.02 13.17 46.94
CA TYR A 113 -2.00 12.57 47.85
C TYR A 113 -1.34 11.63 48.87
N SER A 114 -0.31 10.87 48.47
CA SER A 114 0.44 10.04 49.41
C SER A 114 1.06 10.85 50.53
N LYS A 115 1.60 12.05 50.24
CA LYS A 115 2.13 12.96 51.28
C LYS A 115 1.05 13.45 52.22
N ILE A 116 -0.10 13.88 51.68
CA ILE A 116 -1.23 14.32 52.51
C ILE A 116 -1.73 13.21 53.42
N THR A 117 -1.86 11.99 52.90
CA THR A 117 -2.28 10.83 53.70
C THR A 117 -1.30 10.56 54.83
N GLU A 118 0.01 10.64 54.56
CA GLU A 118 1.03 10.48 55.61
C GLU A 118 0.94 11.59 56.67
N GLU A 119 0.79 12.85 56.26
CA GLU A 119 0.62 13.98 57.19
C GLU A 119 -0.63 13.82 58.08
N LEU A 120 -1.75 13.36 57.50
CA LEU A 120 -2.98 13.09 58.25
C LEU A 120 -2.80 11.93 59.22
N ASN A 121 -2.10 10.87 58.83
CA ASN A 121 -1.80 9.74 59.70
C ASN A 121 -0.92 10.15 60.88
N ILE A 122 0.09 11.00 60.66
CA ILE A 122 0.93 11.57 61.74
C ILE A 122 0.07 12.38 62.71
N LYS A 123 -0.75 13.32 62.22
CA LYS A 123 -1.64 14.13 63.07
C LYS A 123 -2.62 13.26 63.88
N LEU A 124 -3.16 12.21 63.27
CA LEU A 124 -4.06 11.29 63.96
C LEU A 124 -3.34 10.52 65.07
N LYS A 125 -2.12 10.05 64.79
CA LYS A 125 -1.26 9.38 65.78
C LYS A 125 -0.97 10.30 66.97
N GLU A 126 -0.57 11.55 66.70
CA GLU A 126 -0.33 12.57 67.73
C GLU A 126 -1.55 12.79 68.62
N GLN A 127 -2.74 12.91 68.03
CA GLN A 127 -3.99 13.05 68.79
C GLN A 127 -4.29 11.81 69.63
N GLN A 128 -4.06 10.61 69.10
CA GLN A 128 -4.28 9.37 69.82
C GLN A 128 -3.31 9.20 70.99
N ASP A 129 -2.04 9.56 70.79
CA ASP A 129 -1.01 9.54 71.83
C ASP A 129 -1.31 10.58 72.92
N TRP A 130 -1.80 11.77 72.54
CA TRP A 130 -2.27 12.79 73.48
C TRP A 130 -3.45 12.28 74.33
N LEU A 131 -4.44 11.64 73.71
CA LEU A 131 -5.59 11.07 74.42
C LEU A 131 -5.16 9.96 75.39
N ASN A 132 -4.26 9.08 74.95
CA ASN A 132 -3.71 8.00 75.78
C ASN A 132 -2.96 8.56 77.00
N SER A 133 -2.11 9.58 76.79
CA SER A 133 -1.40 10.28 77.87
C SER A 133 -2.36 10.96 78.85
N HIS A 134 -3.40 11.62 78.34
CA HIS A 134 -4.43 12.26 79.18
C HIS A 134 -5.21 11.23 80.01
N LYS A 135 -5.62 10.11 79.39
CA LYS A 135 -6.29 9.00 80.08
C LYS A 135 -5.41 8.40 81.18
N GLN A 136 -4.12 8.26 80.93
CA GLN A 136 -3.16 7.77 81.92
C GLN A 136 -3.06 8.73 83.12
N LYS A 137 -2.96 10.04 82.88
CA LYS A 137 -2.98 11.06 83.95
C LYS A 137 -4.26 11.02 84.77
N MET A 138 -5.43 10.90 84.13
CA MET A 138 -6.70 10.79 84.87
C MET A 138 -6.79 9.52 85.72
N MET A 139 -6.21 8.40 85.27
CA MET A 139 -6.13 7.17 86.09
C MET A 139 -5.14 7.32 87.27
N GLU A 140 -4.06 8.08 87.09
CA GLU A 140 -3.10 8.41 88.17
C GLU A 140 -3.74 9.34 89.21
N ASP A 141 -4.48 10.37 88.75
CA ASP A 141 -5.18 11.34 89.60
C ASP A 141 -6.39 10.70 90.32
N ALA A 142 -7.13 9.80 89.66
CA ALA A 142 -8.22 9.04 90.29
C ALA A 142 -7.71 8.04 91.35
N ARG A 143 -6.43 7.67 91.32
CA ARG A 143 -5.78 6.85 92.35
C ARG A 143 -5.38 7.66 93.59
N LEU A 144 -5.40 9.00 93.50
CA LEU A 144 -5.00 9.94 94.54
C LEU A 144 -6.19 10.64 95.24
N VAL A 145 -7.42 10.40 94.80
CA VAL A 145 -8.64 10.96 95.41
C VAL A 145 -9.61 9.82 95.72
N GLU A 146 -9.35 9.15 96.84
CA GLU A 146 -10.39 8.46 97.58
C GLU A 146 -11.00 9.46 98.58
N GLU A 147 -12.33 9.45 98.67
CA GLU A 147 -13.21 10.35 99.46
C GLU A 147 -13.54 11.72 98.85
N TYR A 148 -14.73 11.87 98.24
CA TYR A 148 -15.93 12.44 98.89
C TYR A 148 -17.14 12.47 97.90
N PRO A 149 -18.40 12.41 98.40
CA PRO A 149 -19.58 12.03 97.61
C PRO A 149 -20.29 13.18 96.89
N ILE A 150 -20.91 12.79 95.77
CA ILE A 150 -21.80 13.56 94.91
C ILE A 150 -23.06 14.04 95.67
N LYS A 151 -23.44 15.31 95.48
CA LYS A 151 -24.82 15.79 95.67
C LYS A 151 -25.39 16.26 94.31
N PRO A 152 -26.64 15.90 93.96
CA PRO A 152 -27.30 16.35 92.73
C PRO A 152 -27.94 17.72 92.94
N MET A 153 -27.90 18.60 91.93
CA MET A 153 -28.64 19.86 91.90
C MET A 153 -29.29 20.07 90.52
N ASP A 154 -30.52 20.57 90.58
CA ASP A 154 -31.56 20.67 89.56
C ASP A 154 -31.28 21.51 88.30
N ASN A 155 -31.97 21.08 87.24
CA ASN A 155 -32.56 21.79 86.09
C ASN A 155 -32.25 23.27 85.84
N HIS A 156 -31.73 23.53 84.62
CA HIS A 156 -32.05 24.74 83.86
C HIS A 156 -32.18 24.37 82.37
N ILE A 157 -33.41 24.35 81.83
CA ILE A 157 -33.66 24.35 80.40
C ILE A 157 -33.56 25.81 79.96
N ASP A 158 -32.48 26.16 79.27
CA ASP A 158 -32.31 27.48 78.68
C ASP A 158 -32.03 27.38 77.18
N GLY A 159 -32.83 28.09 76.40
CA GLY A 159 -32.41 28.68 75.11
C GLY A 159 -32.15 27.78 73.90
N ASN A 160 -33.07 26.91 73.48
CA ASN A 160 -32.95 26.18 72.18
C ASN A 160 -33.45 26.95 70.94
N ALA A 161 -33.42 28.28 70.95
CA ALA A 161 -33.79 29.10 69.79
C ALA A 161 -32.65 29.23 68.76
N SER A 162 -31.39 29.04 69.16
CA SER A 162 -30.23 29.17 68.26
C SER A 162 -30.04 27.95 67.35
N ILE A 163 -30.42 26.75 67.82
CA ILE A 163 -30.29 25.50 67.05
C ILE A 163 -31.29 25.45 65.89
N ILE A 164 -32.49 26.00 66.06
CA ILE A 164 -33.52 25.99 65.00
C ILE A 164 -33.13 26.92 63.85
N LEU A 165 -32.56 28.10 64.14
CA LEU A 165 -32.07 29.04 63.11
C LEU A 165 -30.85 28.49 62.34
N ALA A 166 -29.91 27.83 63.01
CA ALA A 166 -28.78 27.18 62.35
C ALA A 166 -29.20 26.01 61.44
N LYS A 167 -30.29 25.32 61.79
CA LYS A 167 -30.81 24.18 61.02
C LYS A 167 -31.60 24.61 59.78
N ILE A 168 -32.27 25.78 59.83
CA ILE A 168 -32.93 26.40 58.67
C ILE A 168 -31.88 26.92 57.66
N ALA A 169 -30.82 27.59 58.13
CA ALA A 169 -29.71 28.01 57.26
C ALA A 169 -28.96 26.82 56.61
N SER A 170 -28.91 25.66 57.29
CA SER A 170 -28.32 24.42 56.75
C SER A 170 -29.19 23.76 55.68
N LEU A 171 -30.52 23.96 55.72
CA LEU A 171 -31.46 23.43 54.73
C LEU A 171 -31.46 24.26 53.43
N GLU A 172 -31.33 25.59 53.53
CA GLU A 172 -31.20 26.47 52.35
C GLU A 172 -29.86 26.25 51.61
N ASN A 173 -28.76 25.99 52.33
CA ASN A 173 -27.48 25.61 51.71
C ASN A 173 -27.52 24.24 51.00
N MET A 174 -28.31 23.27 51.50
CA MET A 174 -28.49 21.99 50.79
C MET A 174 -29.32 22.12 49.50
N GLY A 175 -30.25 23.07 49.43
CA GLY A 175 -31.06 23.32 48.22
C GLY A 175 -30.21 23.82 47.03
N HIS A 176 -29.23 24.69 47.30
CA HIS A 176 -28.33 25.22 46.27
C HIS A 176 -27.30 24.19 45.79
N GLU A 177 -26.84 23.28 46.67
CA GLU A 177 -25.95 22.17 46.31
C GLU A 177 -26.67 21.02 45.57
N MET A 178 -27.97 20.85 45.75
CA MET A 178 -28.75 19.81 45.07
C MET A 178 -29.04 20.20 43.60
N GLY A 179 -29.32 21.48 43.34
CA GLY A 179 -29.50 22.01 41.97
C GLY A 179 -28.23 21.88 41.12
N GLY A 180 -27.08 22.32 41.64
CA GLY A 180 -25.81 22.22 40.90
C GLY A 180 -25.37 20.78 40.61
N ARG A 181 -25.65 19.83 41.53
CA ARG A 181 -25.40 18.40 41.29
C ARG A 181 -26.32 17.80 40.23
N TYR A 182 -27.55 18.27 40.12
CA TYR A 182 -28.50 17.82 39.10
C TYR A 182 -28.08 18.31 37.70
N GLU A 183 -27.68 19.57 37.56
CA GLU A 183 -27.11 20.10 36.31
C GLU A 183 -25.84 19.33 35.89
N ASP A 184 -24.92 19.07 36.83
CA ASP A 184 -23.68 18.34 36.53
C ASP A 184 -23.96 16.88 36.12
N LEU A 185 -24.88 16.19 36.80
CA LEU A 185 -25.33 14.85 36.40
C LEU A 185 -26.02 14.86 35.03
N MET A 186 -26.80 15.88 34.72
CA MET A 186 -27.49 15.99 33.43
C MET A 186 -26.49 16.20 32.28
N THR A 187 -25.46 17.02 32.48
CA THR A 187 -24.38 17.21 31.49
C THR A 187 -23.52 15.95 31.32
N GLN A 188 -23.24 15.22 32.40
CA GLN A 188 -22.56 13.93 32.33
C GLN A 188 -23.40 12.88 31.60
N LEU A 189 -24.72 12.86 31.82
CA LEU A 189 -25.66 11.97 31.13
C LEU A 189 -25.68 12.25 29.62
N GLU A 190 -25.76 13.52 29.22
CA GLU A 190 -25.75 13.90 27.80
C GLU A 190 -24.39 13.59 27.15
N SER A 191 -23.28 13.81 27.88
CA SER A 191 -21.94 13.41 27.42
C SER A 191 -21.82 11.89 27.23
N ALA A 192 -22.36 11.11 28.16
CA ALA A 192 -22.36 9.64 28.07
C ALA A 192 -23.22 9.14 26.91
N LYS A 193 -24.38 9.78 26.67
CA LYS A 193 -25.27 9.48 25.55
C LYS A 193 -24.58 9.73 24.21
N ASN A 194 -23.93 10.88 24.05
CA ASN A 194 -23.18 11.20 22.81
C ASN A 194 -22.04 10.21 22.56
N LYS A 195 -21.32 9.80 23.61
CA LYS A 195 -20.27 8.76 23.50
C LYS A 195 -20.84 7.40 23.10
N LEU A 196 -22.04 7.05 23.57
CA LEU A 196 -22.71 5.80 23.18
C LEU A 196 -23.09 5.82 21.70
N GLU A 197 -23.68 6.92 21.22
CA GLU A 197 -24.02 7.09 19.80
C GLU A 197 -22.77 7.00 18.91
N GLU A 198 -21.65 7.61 19.32
CA GLU A 198 -20.37 7.49 18.61
C GLU A 198 -19.84 6.05 18.55
N VAL A 199 -19.99 5.30 19.65
CA VAL A 199 -19.60 3.88 19.71
C VAL A 199 -20.49 3.03 18.81
N GLU A 200 -21.80 3.29 18.76
CA GLU A 200 -22.73 2.59 17.88
C GLU A 200 -22.45 2.86 16.39
N ALA A 201 -22.10 4.10 16.04
CA ALA A 201 -21.66 4.46 14.70
C ALA A 201 -20.38 3.69 14.30
N LYS A 202 -19.34 3.74 15.14
CA LYS A 202 -18.08 3.01 14.92
C LYS A 202 -18.28 1.51 14.81
N ARG A 203 -19.18 0.94 15.62
CA ARG A 203 -19.53 -0.49 15.56
C ARG A 203 -20.16 -0.85 14.20
N SER A 204 -21.02 0.02 13.68
CA SER A 204 -21.64 -0.17 12.37
C SER A 204 -20.60 -0.13 11.24
N ASP A 205 -19.65 0.80 11.29
CA ASP A 205 -18.54 0.87 10.32
C ASP A 205 -17.66 -0.38 10.36
N ILE A 206 -17.31 -0.86 11.55
CA ILE A 206 -16.54 -2.10 11.73
C ILE A 206 -17.29 -3.30 11.14
N ASN A 207 -18.61 -3.39 11.34
CA ASN A 207 -19.42 -4.48 10.76
C ASN A 207 -19.39 -4.45 9.23
N ILE A 208 -19.49 -3.26 8.61
CA ILE A 208 -19.39 -3.10 7.16
C ILE A 208 -17.99 -3.48 6.66
N ALA A 209 -16.93 -3.07 7.36
CA ALA A 209 -15.56 -3.45 7.02
C ALA A 209 -15.35 -4.96 7.14
N SER A 210 -15.89 -5.58 8.20
CA SER A 210 -15.82 -7.02 8.42
C SER A 210 -16.55 -7.81 7.32
N SER A 211 -17.72 -7.36 6.86
CA SER A 211 -18.43 -8.02 5.77
C SER A 211 -17.65 -7.95 4.45
N LYS A 212 -17.06 -6.79 4.14
CA LYS A 212 -16.20 -6.61 2.95
C LYS A 212 -14.95 -7.48 3.02
N SER A 213 -14.31 -7.56 4.18
CA SER A 213 -13.15 -8.43 4.39
C SER A 213 -13.51 -9.90 4.18
N LYS A 214 -14.67 -10.35 4.68
CA LYS A 214 -15.16 -11.71 4.47
C LYS A 214 -15.41 -12.01 2.99
N GLU A 215 -15.97 -11.07 2.24
CA GLU A 215 -16.18 -11.20 0.80
C GLU A 215 -14.84 -11.33 0.03
N LEU A 216 -13.86 -10.50 0.35
CA LEU A 216 -12.51 -10.57 -0.24
C LEU A 216 -11.82 -11.91 0.05
N VAL A 217 -11.95 -12.43 1.26
CA VAL A 217 -11.38 -13.74 1.62
C VAL A 217 -12.02 -14.86 0.78
N GLU A 218 -13.34 -14.81 0.58
CA GLU A 218 -14.01 -15.82 -0.24
C GLU A 218 -13.60 -15.71 -1.72
N GLN A 219 -13.43 -14.49 -2.25
CA GLN A 219 -12.91 -14.27 -3.61
C GLN A 219 -11.49 -14.82 -3.77
N LEU A 220 -10.60 -14.55 -2.82
CA LEU A 220 -9.23 -15.07 -2.84
C LEU A 220 -9.20 -16.60 -2.77
N LYS A 221 -10.09 -17.21 -1.99
CA LYS A 221 -10.22 -18.66 -1.92
C LYS A 221 -10.61 -19.27 -3.27
N HIS A 222 -11.59 -18.67 -3.97
CA HIS A 222 -11.97 -19.10 -5.32
C HIS A 222 -10.81 -18.93 -6.32
N GLN A 223 -10.02 -17.86 -6.20
CA GLN A 223 -8.83 -17.66 -7.02
C GLN A 223 -7.76 -18.72 -6.76
N ILE A 224 -7.47 -19.04 -5.50
CA ILE A 224 -6.54 -20.12 -5.13
C ILE A 224 -7.05 -21.46 -5.67
N GLU A 225 -8.34 -21.72 -5.59
CA GLU A 225 -8.95 -22.93 -6.16
C GLU A 225 -8.80 -22.99 -7.69
N SER A 226 -8.85 -21.85 -8.39
CA SER A 226 -8.63 -21.75 -9.84
C SER A 226 -7.18 -21.93 -10.30
N VAL A 227 -6.19 -21.89 -9.40
CA VAL A 227 -4.80 -22.16 -9.74
C VAL A 227 -4.63 -23.63 -10.18
N PRO A 228 -4.02 -23.90 -11.35
CA PRO A 228 -3.79 -25.25 -11.87
C PRO A 228 -3.08 -26.17 -10.87
N SER A 229 -3.54 -27.41 -10.74
CA SER A 229 -2.98 -28.44 -9.84
C SER A 229 -1.45 -28.65 -9.94
N PRO A 230 -0.80 -28.58 -11.12
CA PRO A 230 0.64 -28.73 -11.21
C PRO A 230 1.44 -27.66 -10.45
N LEU A 231 0.88 -26.45 -10.30
CA LEU A 231 1.50 -25.37 -9.52
C LEU A 231 1.24 -25.51 -8.02
N LYS A 232 0.20 -26.25 -7.62
CA LYS A 232 -0.11 -26.57 -6.21
C LYS A 232 0.71 -27.75 -5.68
N GLU A 233 1.19 -28.62 -6.57
CA GLU A 233 1.98 -29.81 -6.22
C GLU A 233 3.49 -29.58 -6.24
N LYS A 234 3.97 -28.48 -6.87
CA LYS A 234 5.39 -28.11 -6.81
C LYS A 234 5.74 -27.57 -5.42
N ASP A 235 6.88 -28.00 -4.88
CA ASP A 235 7.44 -27.50 -3.63
C ASP A 235 7.77 -26.00 -3.76
N ASP A 236 7.50 -25.22 -2.71
CA ASP A 236 7.69 -23.77 -2.71
C ASP A 236 9.14 -23.39 -3.03
N ASN A 237 10.11 -24.21 -2.58
CA ASN A 237 11.53 -24.00 -2.87
C ASN A 237 11.86 -24.21 -4.34
N ALA A 238 11.24 -25.21 -4.98
CA ALA A 238 11.44 -25.47 -6.41
C ALA A 238 10.85 -24.34 -7.27
N LEU A 239 9.73 -23.76 -6.83
CA LEU A 239 9.13 -22.60 -7.50
C LEU A 239 10.00 -21.34 -7.32
N GLU A 240 10.60 -21.16 -6.14
CA GLU A 240 11.51 -20.05 -5.86
C GLU A 240 12.82 -20.14 -6.68
N GLU A 241 13.35 -21.36 -6.88
CA GLU A 241 14.50 -21.60 -7.75
C GLU A 241 14.17 -21.30 -9.23
N GLU A 242 13.05 -21.81 -9.76
CA GLU A 242 12.61 -21.49 -11.13
C GLU A 242 12.39 -19.99 -11.34
N TYR A 243 11.86 -19.29 -10.32
CA TYR A 243 11.71 -17.83 -10.38
C TYR A 243 13.07 -17.12 -10.45
N LYS A 244 14.06 -17.56 -9.67
CA LYS A 244 15.42 -17.00 -9.71
C LYS A 244 16.09 -17.24 -11.06
N ASP A 245 15.94 -18.44 -11.62
CA ASP A 245 16.47 -18.77 -12.94
C ASP A 245 15.83 -17.90 -14.03
N LEU A 246 14.51 -17.73 -13.99
CA LEU A 246 13.78 -16.87 -14.93
C LEU A 246 14.22 -15.40 -14.83
N MET A 247 14.47 -14.91 -13.61
CA MET A 247 14.99 -13.55 -13.41
C MET A 247 16.41 -13.39 -13.94
N ALA A 248 17.24 -14.44 -13.85
CA ALA A 248 18.58 -14.46 -14.43
C ALA A 248 18.55 -14.53 -15.96
N ASP A 249 17.64 -15.31 -16.55
CA ASP A 249 17.39 -15.33 -18.00
C ASP A 249 16.96 -13.94 -18.49
N LYS A 250 16.01 -13.31 -17.81
CA LYS A 250 15.54 -11.95 -18.13
C LYS A 250 16.69 -10.93 -18.09
N ALA A 251 17.58 -11.03 -17.11
CA ALA A 251 18.73 -10.14 -17.03
C ALA A 251 19.67 -10.32 -18.24
N ARG A 252 19.98 -11.57 -18.62
CA ARG A 252 20.78 -11.89 -19.80
C ARG A 252 20.14 -11.40 -21.10
N GLU A 253 18.82 -11.54 -21.24
CA GLU A 253 18.11 -11.03 -22.41
C GLU A 253 18.18 -9.50 -22.50
N MET A 254 18.07 -8.78 -21.38
CA MET A 254 18.24 -7.33 -21.37
C MET A 254 19.66 -6.90 -21.75
N GLU A 255 20.68 -7.60 -21.27
CA GLU A 255 22.08 -7.35 -21.65
C GLU A 255 22.29 -7.58 -23.15
N TYR A 256 21.72 -8.64 -23.71
CA TYR A 256 21.77 -8.93 -25.14
C TYR A 256 21.07 -7.84 -25.97
N LEU A 257 19.88 -7.40 -25.56
CA LEU A 257 19.16 -6.31 -26.21
C LEU A 257 19.96 -5.01 -26.18
N HIS A 258 20.58 -4.69 -25.04
CA HIS A 258 21.42 -3.51 -24.93
C HIS A 258 22.66 -3.59 -25.83
N SER A 259 23.28 -4.77 -25.93
CA SER A 259 24.39 -4.99 -26.87
C SER A 259 23.97 -4.84 -28.33
N LEU A 260 22.74 -5.23 -28.69
CA LEU A 260 22.23 -5.04 -30.05
C LEU A 260 21.97 -3.57 -30.34
N GLU A 261 21.40 -2.84 -29.37
CA GLU A 261 21.18 -1.39 -29.47
C GLU A 261 22.52 -0.64 -29.64
N ASP A 262 23.55 -1.02 -28.89
CA ASP A 262 24.90 -0.49 -29.06
C ASP A 262 25.50 -0.77 -30.45
N GLN A 263 25.26 -1.96 -31.01
CA GLN A 263 25.70 -2.30 -32.37
C GLN A 263 24.95 -1.49 -33.42
N ILE A 264 23.64 -1.28 -33.24
CA ILE A 264 22.83 -0.45 -34.12
C ILE A 264 23.34 0.99 -34.10
N ASN A 265 23.56 1.57 -32.91
CA ASN A 265 24.12 2.91 -32.74
C ASN A 265 25.50 3.06 -33.40
N GLN A 266 26.35 2.01 -33.33
CA GLN A 266 27.64 1.98 -34.02
C GLN A 266 27.47 1.99 -35.54
N LEU A 267 26.48 1.29 -36.08
CA LEU A 267 26.20 1.24 -37.53
C LEU A 267 25.60 2.56 -38.03
N GLU A 268 24.75 3.21 -37.24
CA GLU A 268 24.19 4.55 -37.53
C GLU A 268 25.28 5.64 -37.59
N GLY A 269 26.36 5.47 -36.82
CA GLY A 269 27.52 6.37 -36.84
C GLY A 269 28.45 6.22 -38.04
N ILE A 270 28.28 5.20 -38.89
CA ILE A 270 29.15 4.96 -40.06
C ILE A 270 28.62 5.74 -41.26
N SER A 271 29.22 6.92 -41.50
CA SER A 271 29.05 7.70 -42.74
C SER A 271 30.23 7.41 -43.67
N GLN A 272 29.99 6.74 -44.79
CA GLN A 272 31.04 6.44 -45.77
C GLN A 272 30.88 7.31 -47.02
N VAL A 273 31.95 8.03 -47.37
CA VAL A 273 32.01 8.82 -48.60
C VAL A 273 32.59 7.93 -49.70
N VAL A 274 31.82 7.70 -50.75
CA VAL A 274 32.21 6.90 -51.91
C VAL A 274 32.45 7.84 -53.08
N THR A 275 33.66 7.77 -53.65
CA THR A 275 34.07 8.54 -54.83
C THR A 275 33.71 7.79 -56.11
N CYS A 276 32.91 8.42 -56.97
CA CYS A 276 32.61 7.94 -58.31
C CYS A 276 33.84 8.12 -59.22
N GLN A 277 34.01 7.24 -60.22
CA GLN A 277 35.03 7.39 -61.27
C GLN A 277 34.89 8.70 -62.08
N CYS A 278 33.75 9.37 -61.97
CA CYS A 278 33.46 10.68 -62.52
C CYS A 278 34.01 11.86 -61.68
N GLY A 279 34.57 11.60 -60.49
CA GLY A 279 35.13 12.62 -59.60
C GLY A 279 34.14 13.21 -58.59
N GLU A 280 32.87 12.81 -58.61
CA GLU A 280 31.89 13.22 -57.59
C GLU A 280 31.92 12.32 -56.35
N GLU A 281 31.75 12.93 -55.17
CA GLU A 281 31.70 12.24 -53.88
C GLU A 281 30.26 12.09 -53.41
N TYR A 282 29.85 10.87 -53.08
CA TYR A 282 28.53 10.57 -52.53
C TYR A 282 28.66 10.11 -51.08
N ARG A 283 27.93 10.76 -50.17
CA ARG A 283 27.86 10.36 -48.76
C ARG A 283 26.74 9.34 -48.60
N VAL A 284 27.11 8.11 -48.21
CA VAL A 284 26.15 7.04 -47.91
C VAL A 284 25.88 7.06 -46.42
N GLU A 285 24.64 7.33 -46.05
CA GLU A 285 24.12 7.27 -44.68
C GLU A 285 23.04 6.18 -44.65
N LEU A 286 23.06 5.34 -43.62
CA LEU A 286 21.95 4.41 -43.35
C LEU A 286 20.82 5.25 -42.75
N MET A 287 19.82 5.60 -43.56
CA MET A 287 18.70 6.42 -43.08
C MET A 287 17.86 5.68 -42.05
N ASP A 288 17.60 6.37 -40.93
CA ASP A 288 16.49 6.11 -40.03
C ASP A 288 15.18 6.08 -40.81
N LYS A 289 14.51 4.92 -40.80
CA LYS A 289 13.10 4.85 -41.19
C LYS A 289 12.27 5.27 -39.99
N SER A 290 11.90 6.55 -39.97
CA SER A 290 10.86 7.10 -39.08
C SER A 290 9.47 6.55 -39.39
#